data_AF-A0AA49GG92-F1
#
_entry.id   AF-A0AA49GG92-F1
#
_cell.length_a   1.000
_cell.length_b   1.000
_cell.length_c   1.000
_cell.angle_alpha   90.00
_cell.angle_beta   90.00
_cell.angle_gamma   90.00
#
_symmetry.space_group_name_H-M   'P 1'
#
loop_
_entity.id
_entity.type
_entity.pdbx_description
1 polymer ?
#
loop_
_entity_poly.entity_id
_entity_poly.type
_entity_poly.pdbx_seq_one_letter_code
_entity_poly.pdbx_strand_id
1 'polypeptide(L)'
;MIDNEYDRMIQRYLDEEMTETERVDFETELYQKETLRQRLEEYQSIAEGIRYQGEQEAWQKVRALEAEVANFESENHPNVTKWLFRGVAASLLLLIVGVPYYWNQDERVYARLFEKHYEPYQALGGANRGEQDGAWVLPAAFEAYYEKQYEQAIELFRQASTQEDRPYVWLYLGNAYLSNNQPQEATEALQHALTYQDIDERTRLRTHWDLGMAYLKLNNKEEATRHFEIIKNTEDYGPKVKDILDSIY
;
A
#
# COMPACT_ATOMS: atom_id res chain seq x y z
N MET A 1 -32.27 -10.60 20.98
CA MET A 1 -31.45 -11.76 21.44
C MET A 1 -30.71 -12.40 20.27
N ILE A 2 -31.37 -12.61 19.12
CA ILE A 2 -30.77 -13.21 17.91
C ILE A 2 -29.70 -12.30 17.28
N ASP A 3 -29.91 -10.98 17.24
CA ASP A 3 -28.98 -10.05 16.57
C ASP A 3 -27.58 -10.00 17.22
N ASN A 4 -27.49 -10.17 18.55
CA ASN A 4 -26.21 -10.18 19.28
C ASN A 4 -25.35 -11.42 19.02
N GLU A 5 -25.97 -12.54 18.63
CA GLU A 5 -25.28 -13.77 18.28
C GLU A 5 -24.68 -13.66 16.87
N TYR A 6 -25.45 -13.11 15.94
CA TYR A 6 -25.01 -12.81 14.59
C TYR A 6 -23.86 -11.81 14.55
N ASP A 7 -23.92 -10.74 15.34
CA ASP A 7 -22.81 -9.78 15.44
C ASP A 7 -21.50 -10.44 15.88
N ARG A 8 -21.56 -11.32 16.90
CA ARG A 8 -20.38 -12.03 17.40
C ARG A 8 -19.81 -13.00 16.35
N MET A 9 -20.68 -13.71 15.65
CA MET A 9 -20.27 -14.65 14.60
C MET A 9 -19.67 -13.90 13.41
N ILE A 10 -20.28 -12.78 13.00
CA ILE A 10 -19.73 -11.91 11.95
C ILE A 10 -18.34 -11.40 12.35
N GLN A 11 -18.14 -10.93 13.59
CA GLN A 11 -16.82 -10.46 14.04
C GLN A 11 -15.78 -11.57 13.99
N ARG A 12 -16.04 -12.73 14.61
CA ARG A 12 -15.11 -13.87 14.57
C ARG A 12 -14.79 -14.35 13.15
N TYR A 13 -15.75 -14.24 12.24
CA TYR A 13 -15.56 -14.58 10.83
C TYR A 13 -14.65 -13.59 10.11
N LEU A 14 -14.86 -12.28 10.33
CA LEU A 14 -14.03 -11.22 9.73
C LEU A 14 -12.61 -11.18 10.29
N ASP A 15 -12.44 -11.54 11.56
CA ASP A 15 -11.15 -11.58 12.27
C ASP A 15 -10.39 -12.91 12.06
N GLU A 16 -10.92 -13.83 11.25
CA GLU A 16 -10.38 -15.17 10.97
C GLU A 16 -10.19 -16.05 12.23
N GLU A 17 -10.97 -15.80 13.28
CA GLU A 17 -10.93 -16.54 14.56
C GLU A 17 -11.84 -17.78 14.56
N MET A 18 -12.49 -18.08 13.44
CA MET A 18 -13.29 -19.30 13.25
C MET A 18 -12.40 -20.44 12.78
N THR A 19 -12.57 -21.60 13.42
CA THR A 19 -12.03 -22.85 12.87
C THR A 19 -12.69 -23.19 11.53
N GLU A 20 -12.04 -24.01 10.71
CA GLU A 20 -12.55 -24.39 9.38
C GLU A 20 -13.97 -24.95 9.43
N THR A 21 -14.30 -25.74 10.46
CA THR A 21 -15.65 -26.27 10.66
C THR A 21 -16.66 -25.19 11.05
N GLU A 22 -16.32 -24.32 12.01
CA GLU A 22 -17.20 -23.20 12.40
C GLU A 22 -17.46 -22.24 11.24
N ARG A 23 -16.45 -22.03 10.39
CA ARG A 23 -16.54 -21.18 9.22
C ARG A 23 -17.50 -21.74 8.18
N VAL A 24 -17.41 -23.03 7.87
CA VAL A 24 -18.32 -23.70 6.92
C VAL A 24 -19.76 -23.66 7.44
N ASP A 25 -19.96 -23.86 8.74
CA ASP A 25 -21.29 -23.78 9.36
C ASP A 25 -21.85 -22.35 9.28
N PHE A 26 -21.02 -21.35 9.54
CA PHE A 26 -21.40 -19.94 9.43
C PHE A 26 -21.72 -19.50 7.98
N GLU A 27 -20.90 -19.90 7.01
CA GLU A 27 -21.14 -19.63 5.58
C GLU A 27 -22.42 -20.32 5.08
N THR A 28 -22.72 -21.50 5.60
CA THR A 28 -23.99 -22.20 5.34
C THR A 28 -25.17 -21.42 5.93
N GLU A 29 -25.02 -20.87 7.13
CA GLU A 29 -26.04 -20.06 7.78
C GLU A 29 -26.28 -18.72 7.06
N LEU A 30 -25.22 -18.07 6.55
CA LEU A 30 -25.28 -16.88 5.70
C LEU A 30 -26.09 -17.11 4.42
N TYR A 31 -25.97 -18.29 3.81
CA TYR A 31 -26.74 -18.65 2.62
C TYR A 31 -28.23 -18.80 2.92
N GLN A 32 -28.57 -19.30 4.12
CA GLN A 32 -29.95 -19.62 4.51
C GLN A 32 -30.69 -18.45 5.14
N LYS A 33 -29.98 -17.54 5.81
CA LYS A 33 -30.57 -16.47 6.61
C LYS A 33 -30.30 -15.09 6.01
N GLU A 34 -31.33 -14.55 5.37
CA GLU A 34 -31.31 -13.20 4.78
C GLU A 34 -30.86 -12.12 5.77
N THR A 35 -31.36 -12.16 7.01
CA THR A 35 -31.05 -11.16 8.03
C THR A 35 -29.59 -11.17 8.46
N LEU A 36 -28.97 -12.35 8.52
CA LEU A 36 -27.54 -12.49 8.83
C LEU A 36 -26.68 -11.98 7.67
N ARG A 37 -27.09 -12.23 6.43
CA ARG A 37 -26.41 -11.71 5.23
C ARG A 37 -26.48 -10.19 5.17
N GLN A 38 -27.66 -9.60 5.34
CA GLN A 38 -27.84 -8.14 5.39
C GLN A 38 -26.99 -7.51 6.48
N ARG A 39 -26.93 -8.15 7.66
CA ARG A 39 -26.08 -7.69 8.75
C ARG A 39 -24.60 -7.72 8.37
N LEU A 40 -24.11 -8.78 7.73
CA LEU A 40 -22.71 -8.85 7.24
C LEU A 40 -22.42 -7.78 6.19
N GLU A 41 -23.36 -7.55 5.25
CA GLU A 41 -23.25 -6.50 4.23
C GLU A 41 -23.17 -5.10 4.86
N GLU A 42 -23.90 -4.84 5.96
CA GLU A 42 -23.77 -3.61 6.73
C GLU A 42 -22.34 -3.43 7.27
N TYR A 43 -21.75 -4.47 7.90
CA TYR A 43 -20.35 -4.42 8.37
C TYR A 43 -19.35 -4.17 7.23
N GLN A 44 -19.53 -4.84 6.09
CA GLN A 44 -18.68 -4.66 4.92
C GLN A 44 -18.79 -3.24 4.33
N SER A 45 -19.99 -2.68 4.26
CA SER A 45 -20.23 -1.32 3.76
C SER A 45 -19.61 -0.24 4.65
N ILE A 46 -19.55 -0.48 5.96
CA ILE A 46 -18.89 0.42 6.92
C ILE A 46 -17.38 0.36 6.74
N ALA A 47 -16.81 -0.85 6.63
CA ALA A 47 -15.38 -1.04 6.38
C ALA A 47 -14.94 -0.43 5.04
N GLU A 48 -15.76 -0.56 3.99
CA GLU A 48 -15.50 0.01 2.67
C GLU A 48 -15.59 1.55 2.66
N GLY A 49 -16.51 2.14 3.43
CA GLY A 49 -16.60 3.60 3.60
C GLY A 49 -15.35 4.20 4.29
N ILE A 50 -14.78 3.47 5.26
CA ILE A 50 -13.51 3.84 5.93
C ILE A 50 -12.34 3.83 4.92
N ARG A 51 -12.35 2.90 3.96
CA ARG A 51 -11.28 2.70 2.96
C ARG A 51 -11.19 3.81 1.91
N TYR A 52 -12.29 4.49 1.57
CA TYR A 52 -12.34 5.39 0.41
C TYR A 52 -12.42 6.89 0.75
N GLN A 53 -13.11 7.32 1.82
CA GLN A 53 -13.41 8.76 2.03
C GLN A 53 -13.37 9.34 3.46
N GLY A 54 -12.84 8.63 4.46
CA GLY A 54 -12.23 9.27 5.62
C GLY A 54 -12.98 9.24 6.97
N GLU A 55 -12.18 9.47 8.01
CA GLU A 55 -12.51 9.35 9.44
C GLU A 55 -13.84 10.02 9.83
N GLN A 56 -14.21 11.12 9.17
CA GLN A 56 -15.41 11.89 9.49
C GLN A 56 -16.72 11.16 9.15
N GLU A 57 -16.81 10.44 8.03
CA GLU A 57 -18.02 9.69 7.68
C GLU A 57 -18.20 8.48 8.61
N ALA A 58 -17.11 7.84 9.00
CA ALA A 58 -17.11 6.77 9.99
C ALA A 58 -17.60 7.27 11.35
N TRP A 59 -17.08 8.41 11.84
CA TRP A 59 -17.54 9.03 13.08
C TRP A 59 -19.01 9.48 13.01
N GLN A 60 -19.51 9.89 11.84
CA GLN A 60 -20.93 10.23 11.66
C GLN A 60 -21.82 8.99 11.76
N LYS A 61 -21.45 7.87 11.12
CA LYS A 61 -22.20 6.61 11.23
C LYS A 61 -22.19 6.04 12.65
N VAL A 62 -21.05 6.11 13.34
CA VAL A 62 -20.94 5.74 14.76
C VAL A 62 -21.86 6.59 15.63
N ARG A 63 -21.83 7.93 15.46
CA ARG A 63 -22.71 8.82 16.22
C ARG A 63 -24.19 8.62 15.90
N ALA A 64 -24.53 8.30 14.65
CA ALA A 64 -25.90 8.00 14.25
C ALA A 64 -26.41 6.73 14.93
N LEU A 65 -25.59 5.67 14.96
CA LEU A 65 -25.89 4.43 15.69
C LEU A 65 -26.01 4.69 17.21
N GLU A 66 -25.10 5.47 17.80
CA GLU A 66 -25.20 5.87 19.22
C GLU A 66 -26.48 6.65 19.53
N ALA A 67 -26.92 7.52 18.61
CA ALA A 67 -28.16 8.29 18.76
C ALA A 67 -29.43 7.44 18.58
N GLU A 68 -29.42 6.50 17.65
CA GLU A 68 -30.50 5.53 17.46
C GLU A 68 -30.66 4.62 18.68
N VAL A 69 -29.52 4.20 19.26
CA VAL A 69 -29.46 3.45 20.53
C VAL A 69 -30.01 4.29 21.70
N ALA A 70 -29.63 5.57 21.80
CA ALA A 70 -30.13 6.46 22.85
C ALA A 70 -31.66 6.69 22.77
N ASN A 71 -32.23 6.69 21.56
CA ASN A 71 -33.68 6.76 21.37
C ASN A 71 -34.39 5.47 21.81
N PHE A 72 -33.77 4.30 21.58
CA PHE A 72 -34.23 3.00 22.08
C PHE A 72 -34.19 2.90 23.62
N GLU A 73 -33.27 3.60 24.28
CA GLU A 73 -33.19 3.66 25.76
C GLU A 73 -34.35 4.45 26.41
N SER A 74 -35.04 5.30 25.66
CA SER A 74 -36.17 6.10 26.18
C SER A 74 -37.47 5.29 26.36
N GLU A 75 -37.56 4.10 25.76
CA GLU A 75 -38.68 3.16 25.94
C GLU A 75 -38.33 2.06 26.98
N ASN A 76 -38.34 2.45 28.25
CA ASN A 76 -38.59 1.64 29.46
C ASN A 76 -38.31 0.11 29.43
N HIS A 77 -37.04 -0.31 29.31
CA HIS A 77 -36.63 -1.69 29.66
C HIS A 77 -35.41 -1.75 30.60
N PRO A 78 -35.35 -2.72 31.54
CA PRO A 78 -34.50 -2.65 32.72
C PRO A 78 -33.00 -2.92 32.43
N ASN A 79 -32.16 -2.41 33.34
CA ASN A 79 -30.68 -2.30 33.43
C ASN A 79 -29.71 -3.32 32.77
N VAL A 80 -30.13 -4.36 32.05
CA VAL A 80 -29.25 -5.27 31.28
C VAL A 80 -28.77 -4.65 29.95
N THR A 81 -29.51 -3.67 29.41
CA THR A 81 -29.18 -2.93 28.20
C THR A 81 -27.90 -2.10 28.32
N LYS A 82 -27.61 -1.51 29.49
CA LYS A 82 -26.44 -0.65 29.70
C LYS A 82 -25.07 -1.34 29.55
N TRP A 83 -24.98 -2.66 29.78
CA TRP A 83 -23.73 -3.42 29.62
C TRP A 83 -23.57 -3.96 28.19
N LEU A 84 -24.68 -4.34 27.55
CA LEU A 84 -24.71 -4.85 26.17
C LEU A 84 -24.46 -3.75 25.13
N PHE A 85 -24.99 -2.54 25.32
CA PHE A 85 -24.74 -1.42 24.40
C PHE A 85 -23.31 -0.84 24.51
N ARG A 86 -22.67 -0.96 25.68
CA ARG A 86 -21.22 -0.75 25.81
C ARG A 86 -20.41 -1.77 25.03
N GLY A 87 -20.95 -2.98 24.85
CA GLY A 87 -20.36 -4.05 24.03
C GLY A 87 -20.36 -3.70 22.54
N VAL A 88 -21.50 -3.32 21.97
CA VAL A 88 -21.62 -2.96 20.53
C VAL A 88 -20.77 -1.74 20.18
N ALA A 89 -20.78 -0.70 21.01
CA ALA A 89 -19.92 0.47 20.81
C ALA A 89 -18.42 0.12 20.96
N ALA A 90 -18.05 -0.77 21.88
CA ALA A 90 -16.69 -1.28 22.01
C ALA A 90 -16.27 -2.17 20.82
N SER A 91 -17.19 -2.96 20.26
CA SER A 91 -16.98 -3.77 19.06
C SER A 91 -16.75 -2.92 17.82
N LEU A 92 -17.52 -1.84 17.64
CA LEU A 92 -17.32 -0.87 16.56
C LEU A 92 -16.01 -0.09 16.74
N LEU A 93 -15.66 0.29 17.97
CA LEU A 93 -14.35 0.88 18.28
C LEU A 93 -13.20 -0.10 18.02
N LEU A 94 -13.35 -1.38 18.34
CA LEU A 94 -12.37 -2.42 18.01
C LEU A 94 -12.26 -2.64 16.50
N LEU A 95 -13.32 -2.47 15.72
CA LEU A 95 -13.20 -2.46 14.26
C LEU A 95 -12.52 -1.18 13.77
N ILE A 96 -12.87 -0.01 14.31
CA ILE A 96 -12.27 1.29 13.95
C ILE A 96 -10.79 1.37 14.32
N VAL A 97 -10.35 0.72 15.40
CA VAL A 97 -8.95 0.72 15.84
C VAL A 97 -8.21 -0.52 15.34
N GLY A 98 -8.84 -1.68 15.41
CA GLY A 98 -8.27 -3.00 15.11
C GLY A 98 -8.14 -3.29 13.62
N VAL A 99 -9.13 -2.92 12.79
CA VAL A 99 -9.06 -3.14 11.34
C VAL A 99 -7.98 -2.26 10.69
N PRO A 100 -7.86 -0.95 11.00
CA PRO A 100 -6.70 -0.17 10.56
C PRO A 100 -5.41 -0.64 11.20
N TYR A 101 -5.41 -1.16 12.43
CA TYR A 101 -4.20 -1.72 13.03
C TYR A 101 -3.72 -2.99 12.31
N TYR A 102 -4.63 -3.86 11.89
CA TYR A 102 -4.35 -5.08 11.13
C TYR A 102 -3.98 -4.78 9.67
N TRP A 103 -4.68 -3.88 8.98
CA TRP A 103 -4.38 -3.53 7.59
C TRP A 103 -3.20 -2.55 7.45
N ASN A 104 -2.92 -1.71 8.45
CA ASN A 104 -1.67 -0.95 8.49
C ASN A 104 -0.46 -1.83 8.85
N GLN A 105 -0.62 -3.12 9.18
CA GLN A 105 0.55 -3.99 9.31
C GLN A 105 1.28 -4.11 7.98
N ASP A 106 0.55 -4.33 6.87
CA ASP A 106 1.14 -4.42 5.54
C ASP A 106 1.80 -3.10 5.11
N GLU A 107 1.13 -1.96 5.31
CA GLU A 107 1.73 -0.65 5.04
C GLU A 107 3.00 -0.40 5.87
N ARG A 108 2.97 -0.78 7.16
CA ARG A 108 4.15 -0.65 8.04
C ARG A 108 5.25 -1.63 7.69
N VAL A 109 4.91 -2.82 7.18
CA VAL A 109 5.87 -3.84 6.72
C VAL A 109 6.53 -3.36 5.43
N TYR A 110 5.75 -2.95 4.42
CA TYR A 110 6.30 -2.47 3.15
C TYR A 110 7.07 -1.16 3.31
N ALA A 111 6.60 -0.22 4.13
CA ALA A 111 7.35 0.99 4.47
C ALA A 111 8.69 0.63 5.14
N ARG A 112 8.69 -0.30 6.10
CA ARG A 112 9.92 -0.76 6.77
C ARG A 112 10.87 -1.48 5.81
N LEU A 113 10.35 -2.34 4.94
CA LEU A 113 11.14 -3.03 3.91
C LEU A 113 11.74 -2.02 2.92
N PHE A 114 10.96 -1.01 2.52
CA PHE A 114 11.44 0.09 1.73
C PHE A 114 12.58 0.83 2.43
N GLU A 115 12.37 1.30 3.66
CA GLU A 115 13.40 2.01 4.43
C GLU A 115 14.66 1.17 4.68
N LYS A 116 14.51 -0.13 4.90
CA LYS A 116 15.63 -1.04 5.18
C LYS A 116 16.49 -1.31 3.94
N HIS A 117 15.88 -1.40 2.76
CA HIS A 117 16.56 -1.89 1.56
C HIS A 117 16.77 -0.84 0.48
N TYR A 118 15.98 0.23 0.47
CA TYR A 118 16.07 1.26 -0.54
C TYR A 118 17.23 2.19 -0.27
N GLU A 119 18.11 2.29 -1.26
CA GLU A 119 19.08 3.35 -1.36
C GLU A 119 18.93 4.02 -2.73
N PRO A 120 18.94 5.36 -2.79
CA PRO A 120 18.99 6.09 -4.05
C PRO A 120 20.11 5.53 -4.94
N TYR A 121 19.84 5.38 -6.23
CA TYR A 121 20.80 4.82 -7.16
C TYR A 121 22.05 5.70 -7.24
N GLN A 122 23.20 5.17 -6.83
CA GLN A 122 24.43 5.95 -6.90
C GLN A 122 24.78 6.25 -8.36
N ALA A 123 24.87 7.53 -8.67
CA ALA A 123 25.22 8.00 -10.01
C ALA A 123 26.58 7.42 -10.44
N LEU A 124 26.58 6.67 -11.54
CA LEU A 124 27.81 6.41 -12.27
C LEU A 124 28.31 7.76 -12.82
N GLY A 125 29.52 8.14 -12.44
CA GLY A 125 30.15 9.39 -12.87
C GLY A 125 29.91 9.67 -14.35
N GLY A 126 29.37 10.85 -14.63
CA GLY A 126 28.75 11.20 -15.91
C GLY A 126 29.67 11.02 -17.12
N ALA A 127 29.03 10.67 -18.24
CA ALA A 127 29.66 10.78 -19.55
C ALA A 127 30.08 12.24 -19.77
N ASN A 128 31.39 12.47 -19.81
CA ASN A 128 31.97 13.76 -20.20
C ASN A 128 31.69 13.99 -21.69
N ARG A 129 30.51 14.52 -22.02
CA ARG A 129 30.24 15.14 -23.31
C ARG A 129 30.72 16.60 -23.23
N GLY A 130 31.53 17.00 -24.20
CA GLY A 130 32.29 18.25 -24.17
C GLY A 130 31.45 19.48 -23.79
N GLU A 131 32.07 20.31 -22.96
CA GLU A 131 31.66 21.56 -22.30
C GLU A 131 30.98 22.65 -23.17
N GLN A 132 30.62 22.36 -24.43
CA GLN A 132 30.16 23.35 -25.42
C GLN A 132 28.68 23.29 -25.81
N ASP A 133 27.89 22.32 -25.34
CA ASP A 133 26.44 22.33 -25.55
C ASP A 133 25.74 22.95 -24.33
N GLY A 134 25.64 24.28 -24.27
CA GLY A 134 24.98 25.01 -23.17
C GLY A 134 23.47 24.70 -22.98
N ALA A 135 22.89 23.86 -23.84
CA ALA A 135 21.53 23.34 -23.73
C ALA A 135 21.46 21.94 -23.09
N TRP A 136 22.58 21.24 -22.91
CA TRP A 136 22.63 19.88 -22.38
C TRP A 136 22.46 19.87 -20.85
N VAL A 137 21.37 19.29 -20.37
CA VAL A 137 21.00 19.41 -18.94
C VAL A 137 21.29 18.17 -18.10
N LEU A 138 21.65 17.04 -18.73
CA LEU A 138 21.89 15.79 -17.99
C LEU A 138 22.98 15.88 -16.91
N PRO A 139 24.12 16.61 -17.10
CA PRO A 139 25.12 16.74 -16.04
C PRO A 139 24.56 17.46 -14.82
N ALA A 140 23.78 18.54 -15.04
CA ALA A 140 23.08 19.24 -13.97
C ALA A 140 22.01 18.36 -13.31
N ALA A 141 21.33 17.50 -14.07
CA ALA A 141 20.38 16.53 -13.52
C ALA A 141 21.07 15.56 -12.55
N PHE A 142 22.23 15.03 -12.94
CA PHE A 142 23.04 14.17 -12.07
C PHE A 142 23.59 14.89 -10.85
N GLU A 143 24.02 16.15 -11.00
CA GLU A 143 24.48 16.99 -9.90
C GLU A 143 23.36 17.22 -8.88
N ALA A 144 22.19 17.71 -9.33
CA ALA A 144 21.02 17.90 -8.48
C ALA A 144 20.61 16.59 -7.77
N TYR A 145 20.66 15.47 -8.49
CA TYR A 145 20.36 14.15 -7.93
C TYR A 145 21.38 13.74 -6.84
N TYR A 146 22.67 13.96 -7.08
CA TYR A 146 23.74 13.67 -6.13
C TYR A 146 23.64 14.54 -4.86
N GLU A 147 23.27 15.81 -5.04
CA GLU A 147 22.97 16.75 -3.95
C GLU A 147 21.63 16.49 -3.26
N LYS A 148 20.90 15.45 -3.69
CA LYS A 148 19.58 15.05 -3.17
C LYS A 148 18.50 16.13 -3.34
N GLN A 149 18.68 17.03 -4.30
CA GLN A 149 17.68 18.01 -4.73
C GLN A 149 16.74 17.33 -5.72
N TYR A 150 15.96 16.36 -5.23
CA TYR A 150 15.21 15.44 -6.09
C TYR A 150 14.16 16.13 -6.95
N GLU A 151 13.47 17.15 -6.45
CA GLU A 151 12.52 17.95 -7.25
C GLU A 151 13.22 18.61 -8.45
N GLN A 152 14.40 19.20 -8.24
CA GLN A 152 15.18 19.79 -9.32
C GLN A 152 15.73 18.72 -10.28
N ALA A 153 16.21 17.61 -9.74
CA ALA A 153 16.69 16.48 -10.52
C ALA A 153 15.60 15.92 -11.43
N ILE A 154 14.36 15.81 -10.94
CA ILE A 154 13.20 15.36 -11.72
C ILE A 154 12.99 16.27 -12.92
N GLU A 155 12.90 17.58 -12.73
CA GLU A 155 12.68 18.52 -13.83
C GLU A 155 13.82 18.46 -14.87
N LEU A 156 15.07 18.37 -14.40
CA LEU A 156 16.23 18.26 -15.27
C LEU A 156 16.30 16.92 -16.00
N PHE A 157 15.96 15.79 -15.37
CA PHE A 157 15.91 14.48 -16.02
C PHE A 157 14.75 14.36 -17.00
N ARG A 158 13.59 14.97 -16.73
CA ARG A 158 12.49 15.08 -17.70
C ARG A 158 12.92 15.85 -18.95
N GLN A 159 13.67 16.93 -18.78
CA GLN A 159 14.23 17.65 -19.92
C GLN A 159 15.32 16.83 -20.60
N ALA A 160 16.21 16.17 -19.84
CA ALA A 160 17.27 15.34 -20.37
C ALA A 160 16.74 14.16 -21.20
N SER A 161 15.62 13.52 -20.81
CA SER A 161 15.02 12.43 -21.57
C SER A 161 14.50 12.86 -22.94
N THR A 162 14.17 14.14 -23.12
CA THR A 162 13.84 14.70 -24.45
C THR A 162 15.07 14.98 -25.31
N GLN A 163 16.25 15.16 -24.70
CA GLN A 163 17.51 15.43 -25.38
C GLN A 163 18.27 14.14 -25.70
N GLU A 164 18.20 13.16 -24.79
CA GLU A 164 18.80 11.84 -24.89
C GLU A 164 17.82 10.80 -24.35
N ASP A 165 17.05 10.23 -25.28
CA ASP A 165 16.10 9.17 -24.97
C ASP A 165 16.83 7.83 -24.81
N ARG A 166 17.21 7.51 -23.56
CA ARG A 166 18.02 6.36 -23.20
C ARG A 166 17.53 5.68 -21.92
N PRO A 167 17.67 4.34 -21.80
CA PRO A 167 17.18 3.59 -20.65
C PRO A 167 17.67 4.11 -19.30
N TYR A 168 18.96 4.49 -19.23
CA TYR A 168 19.55 4.96 -17.98
C TYR A 168 18.99 6.32 -17.54
N VAL A 169 18.63 7.22 -18.47
CA VAL A 169 18.02 8.51 -18.14
C VAL A 169 16.65 8.29 -17.51
N TRP A 170 15.86 7.39 -18.07
CA TRP A 170 14.56 6.97 -17.52
C TRP A 170 14.69 6.26 -16.17
N LEU A 171 15.75 5.45 -15.99
CA LEU A 171 16.07 4.86 -14.70
C LEU A 171 16.33 5.91 -13.63
N TYR A 172 17.19 6.91 -13.90
CA TYR A 172 17.47 7.97 -12.94
C TYR A 172 16.26 8.87 -12.69
N LEU A 173 15.44 9.15 -13.72
CA LEU A 173 14.18 9.86 -13.53
C LEU A 173 13.24 9.11 -12.59
N GLY A 174 13.03 7.81 -12.84
CA GLY A 174 12.21 6.96 -11.99
C GLY A 174 12.75 6.85 -10.56
N ASN A 175 14.07 6.75 -10.40
CA ASN A 175 14.68 6.73 -9.08
C ASN A 175 14.57 8.08 -8.35
N ALA A 176 14.68 9.20 -9.07
CA ALA A 176 14.50 10.54 -8.52
C ALA A 176 13.06 10.73 -8.02
N TYR A 177 12.06 10.31 -8.80
CA TYR A 177 10.65 10.26 -8.34
C TYR A 177 10.50 9.42 -7.07
N LEU A 178 11.12 8.25 -7.02
CA LEU A 178 10.99 7.35 -5.88
C LEU A 178 11.64 7.92 -4.61
N SER A 179 12.80 8.57 -4.76
CA SER A 179 13.50 9.31 -3.71
C SER A 179 12.72 10.54 -3.26
N ASN A 180 11.94 11.15 -4.16
CA ASN A 180 11.03 12.27 -3.89
C ASN A 180 9.64 11.84 -3.39
N ASN A 181 9.48 10.58 -2.99
CA ASN A 181 8.21 10.04 -2.50
C ASN A 181 7.05 10.12 -3.51
N GLN A 182 7.35 9.98 -4.80
CA GLN A 182 6.40 9.95 -5.92
C GLN A 182 6.43 8.57 -6.60
N PRO A 183 5.93 7.51 -5.92
CA PRO A 183 6.11 6.14 -6.40
C PRO A 183 5.27 5.80 -7.65
N GLN A 184 4.14 6.47 -7.89
CA GLN A 184 3.34 6.28 -9.11
C GLN A 184 4.14 6.72 -10.34
N GLU A 185 4.63 7.96 -10.33
CA GLU A 185 5.45 8.54 -11.40
C GLU A 185 6.76 7.78 -11.59
N ALA A 186 7.33 7.26 -10.48
CA ALA A 186 8.48 6.37 -10.54
C ALA A 186 8.19 5.11 -11.37
N THR A 187 7.05 4.44 -11.14
CA THR A 187 6.71 3.23 -11.91
C THR A 187 6.57 3.51 -13.40
N GLU A 188 5.98 4.65 -13.80
CA GLU A 188 5.83 5.02 -15.21
C GLU A 188 7.20 5.21 -15.89
N ALA A 189 8.11 5.98 -15.29
CA ALA A 189 9.44 6.22 -15.83
C ALA A 189 10.29 4.93 -15.90
N LEU A 190 10.23 4.10 -14.86
CA LEU A 190 10.99 2.85 -14.80
C LEU A 190 10.45 1.80 -15.79
N GLN A 191 9.13 1.71 -15.96
CA GLN A 191 8.54 0.86 -17.00
C GLN A 191 8.96 1.32 -18.39
N HIS A 192 9.02 2.63 -18.63
CA HIS A 192 9.53 3.18 -19.88
C HIS A 192 10.98 2.76 -20.14
N ALA A 193 11.85 2.80 -19.13
CA ALA A 193 13.23 2.32 -19.24
C ALA A 193 13.32 0.85 -19.69
N LEU A 194 12.37 -0.01 -19.32
CA LEU A 194 12.34 -1.43 -19.73
C LEU A 194 11.82 -1.66 -21.15
N THR A 195 11.33 -0.63 -21.86
CA THR A 195 10.84 -0.79 -23.25
C THR A 195 11.97 -0.90 -24.28
N TYR A 196 13.19 -0.50 -23.91
CA TYR A 196 14.34 -0.50 -24.79
C TYR A 196 14.95 -1.90 -24.93
N GLN A 197 15.17 -2.34 -26.16
CA GLN A 197 15.74 -3.65 -26.45
C GLN A 197 17.25 -3.73 -26.18
N ASP A 198 17.94 -2.60 -26.24
CA ASP A 198 19.38 -2.45 -26.05
C ASP A 198 19.76 -2.02 -24.62
N ILE A 199 18.83 -2.11 -23.67
CA ILE A 199 19.11 -1.85 -22.26
C ILE A 199 20.23 -2.78 -21.76
N ASP A 200 21.26 -2.19 -21.18
CA ASP A 200 22.34 -2.97 -20.58
C ASP A 200 21.86 -3.69 -19.32
N GLU A 201 22.48 -4.83 -19.02
CA GLU A 201 22.05 -5.71 -17.93
C GLU A 201 22.04 -5.00 -16.57
N ARG A 202 23.02 -4.14 -16.30
CA ARG A 202 23.09 -3.42 -15.03
C ARG A 202 21.92 -2.46 -14.86
N THR A 203 21.63 -1.68 -15.90
CA THR A 203 20.46 -0.79 -15.91
C THR A 203 19.18 -1.60 -15.76
N ARG A 204 19.04 -2.71 -16.51
CA ARG A 204 17.85 -3.57 -16.44
C ARG A 204 17.59 -4.15 -15.04
N LEU A 205 18.63 -4.70 -14.41
CA LEU A 205 18.53 -5.25 -13.06
C LEU A 205 18.18 -4.16 -12.03
N ARG A 206 18.81 -2.99 -12.14
CA ARG A 206 18.50 -1.86 -11.25
C ARG A 206 17.07 -1.34 -11.46
N THR A 207 16.59 -1.27 -12.70
CA THR A 207 15.22 -0.85 -13.00
C THR A 207 14.19 -1.80 -12.38
N HIS A 208 14.42 -3.12 -12.46
CA HIS A 208 13.55 -4.08 -11.78
C HIS A 208 13.59 -3.96 -10.25
N TRP A 209 14.77 -3.72 -9.68
CA TRP A 209 14.89 -3.43 -8.25
C TRP A 209 14.06 -2.20 -7.85
N ASP A 210 14.26 -1.07 -8.53
CA ASP A 210 13.56 0.17 -8.21
C ASP A 210 12.04 0.05 -8.47
N LEU A 211 11.59 -0.74 -9.46
CA LEU A 211 10.17 -1.06 -9.65
C LEU A 211 9.60 -1.86 -8.48
N GLY A 212 10.31 -2.90 -8.03
CA GLY A 212 9.91 -3.67 -6.86
C GLY A 212 9.75 -2.76 -5.63
N MET A 213 10.71 -1.87 -5.40
CA MET A 213 10.67 -0.90 -4.30
C MET A 213 9.53 0.12 -4.46
N ALA A 214 9.27 0.61 -5.68
CA ALA A 214 8.15 1.50 -5.96
C ALA A 214 6.81 0.83 -5.66
N TYR A 215 6.63 -0.42 -6.09
CA TYR A 215 5.41 -1.18 -5.81
C TYR A 215 5.23 -1.51 -4.33
N LEU A 216 6.30 -1.70 -3.56
CA LEU A 216 6.20 -1.77 -2.09
C LEU A 216 5.62 -0.47 -1.51
N LYS A 217 6.09 0.72 -1.95
CA LYS A 217 5.50 2.01 -1.49
C LYS A 217 4.05 2.20 -1.93
N LEU A 218 3.64 1.55 -3.01
CA LEU A 218 2.26 1.56 -3.50
C LEU A 218 1.39 0.48 -2.84
N ASN A 219 1.93 -0.27 -1.87
CA ASN A 219 1.30 -1.44 -1.26
C ASN A 219 0.83 -2.50 -2.28
N ASN A 220 1.46 -2.54 -3.47
CA ASN A 220 1.16 -3.50 -4.51
C ASN A 220 2.12 -4.69 -4.41
N LYS A 221 1.78 -5.62 -3.51
CA LYS A 221 2.56 -6.85 -3.24
C LYS A 221 2.77 -7.70 -4.49
N GLU A 222 1.75 -7.83 -5.34
CA GLU A 222 1.80 -8.70 -6.52
C GLU A 222 2.86 -8.22 -7.51
N GLU A 223 2.81 -6.94 -7.90
CA GLU A 223 3.79 -6.37 -8.82
C GLU A 223 5.19 -6.24 -8.20
N ALA A 224 5.28 -5.92 -6.90
CA ALA A 224 6.56 -5.91 -6.19
C ALA A 224 7.23 -7.29 -6.28
N THR A 225 6.49 -8.35 -5.94
CA THR A 225 6.96 -9.75 -6.00
C THR A 225 7.38 -10.12 -7.42
N ARG A 226 6.57 -9.78 -8.43
CA ARG A 226 6.88 -10.06 -9.84
C ARG A 226 8.23 -9.49 -10.26
N HIS A 227 8.53 -8.26 -9.86
CA HIS A 227 9.80 -7.61 -10.19
C HIS A 227 10.98 -8.17 -9.41
N PHE A 228 10.81 -8.47 -8.12
CA PHE A 228 11.86 -9.10 -7.32
C PHE A 228 12.21 -10.51 -7.81
N GLU A 229 11.21 -11.30 -8.21
CA GLU A 229 11.38 -12.64 -8.76
C GLU A 229 12.30 -12.67 -10.00
N ILE A 230 12.28 -11.62 -10.82
CA ILE A 230 13.16 -11.50 -12.00
C ILE A 230 14.64 -11.39 -11.60
N ILE A 231 14.93 -10.75 -10.46
CA ILE A 231 16.29 -10.40 -10.03
C ILE A 231 16.77 -11.21 -8.81
N LYS A 232 15.97 -12.15 -8.31
CA LYS A 232 16.24 -12.91 -7.07
C LYS A 232 17.51 -13.76 -7.08
N ASN A 233 17.97 -14.17 -8.26
CA ASN A 233 19.15 -15.02 -8.42
C ASN A 233 20.40 -14.24 -8.86
N THR A 234 20.36 -12.91 -8.78
CA THR A 234 21.50 -12.06 -9.12
C THR A 234 22.42 -11.87 -7.93
N GLU A 235 23.71 -11.66 -8.21
CA GLU A 235 24.74 -11.46 -7.18
C GLU A 235 24.43 -10.23 -6.30
N ASP A 236 24.09 -9.10 -6.92
CA ASP A 236 23.89 -7.82 -6.23
C ASP A 236 22.56 -7.73 -5.45
N TYR A 237 21.48 -8.33 -5.96
CA TYR A 237 20.13 -8.16 -5.40
C TYR A 237 19.59 -9.41 -4.71
N GLY A 238 20.08 -10.60 -5.04
CA GLY A 238 19.51 -11.86 -4.54
C GLY A 238 19.37 -11.95 -3.02
N PRO A 239 20.41 -11.61 -2.22
CA PRO A 239 20.29 -11.60 -0.77
C PRO A 239 19.23 -10.63 -0.23
N LYS A 240 19.09 -9.45 -0.84
CA LYS A 240 18.10 -8.44 -0.44
C LYS A 240 16.68 -8.87 -0.83
N VAL A 241 16.53 -9.41 -2.04
CA VAL A 241 15.26 -9.95 -2.53
C VAL A 241 14.76 -11.07 -1.65
N LYS A 242 15.65 -12.00 -1.26
CA LYS A 242 15.29 -13.09 -0.37
C LYS A 242 14.71 -12.57 0.96
N ASP A 243 15.39 -11.63 1.60
CA ASP A 243 14.94 -11.02 2.85
C ASP A 243 13.58 -10.30 2.70
N ILE A 244 13.37 -9.62 1.57
CA ILE A 244 12.09 -9.00 1.23
C ILE A 244 10.99 -10.04 1.05
N LEU A 245 11.20 -11.06 0.22
CA LEU A 245 10.19 -12.08 -0.06
C LEU A 245 9.85 -12.91 1.19
N ASP A 246 10.85 -13.29 1.98
CA ASP A 246 10.67 -13.99 3.27
C ASP A 246 9.90 -13.14 4.30
N SER A 247 9.86 -11.81 4.14
CA SER A 247 9.13 -10.89 5.03
C SER A 247 7.70 -10.58 4.55
N ILE A 248 7.39 -10.89 3.29
CA ILE A 248 6.10 -10.61 2.64
C ILE A 248 5.19 -11.86 2.62
N TYR A 249 5.77 -13.05 2.72
CA TYR A 249 5.08 -14.34 2.82
C TYR A 249 5.08 -14.87 4.24
#